data_AF-A0AAU3D3E8-F1
#
_entry.id   AF-A0AAU3D3E8-F1
#
_cell.length_a   1.000
_cell.length_b   1.000
_cell.length_c   1.000
_cell.angle_alpha   90.00
_cell.angle_beta   90.00
_cell.angle_gamma   90.00
#
_symmetry.space_group_name_H-M   'P 1'
#
loop_
_entity.id
_entity.type
_entity.pdbx_description
1 polymer ?
#
loop_
_entity_poly.entity_id
_entity_poly.type
_entity_poly.pdbx_seq_one_letter_code
_entity_poly.pdbx_strand_id
1 'polypeptide(L)' 'MTSQHDNNIPADRVLSAEEGIELKKETSGVTAGKTWRWMGNYGSPQDAATVANAAPPCLAGEVMLSFNGNLVPAWMFY' A
#
# COMPACT_ATOMS: atom_id res chain seq x y z
N MET A 1 -34.36 -12.10 20.26
CA MET A 1 -33.49 -11.11 20.90
C MET A 1 -32.29 -10.92 19.99
N THR A 2 -32.32 -9.89 19.16
CA THR A 2 -31.24 -9.53 18.23
C THR A 2 -30.23 -8.70 19.00
N SER A 3 -29.10 -9.30 19.37
CA SER A 3 -27.97 -8.58 19.95
C SER A 3 -27.29 -7.78 18.84
N GLN A 4 -27.69 -6.51 18.68
CA GLN A 4 -26.87 -5.52 18.00
C GLN A 4 -25.61 -5.32 18.86
N HIS A 5 -24.47 -5.81 18.39
CA HIS A 5 -23.18 -5.40 18.93
C HIS A 5 -22.88 -3.99 18.40
N ASP A 6 -23.11 -2.99 19.24
CA ASP A 6 -22.53 -1.66 19.07
C ASP A 6 -21.00 -1.78 19.13
N ASN A 7 -20.35 -1.82 17.97
CA ASN A 7 -18.89 -1.85 17.82
C ASN A 7 -18.27 -0.47 18.10
N ASN A 8 -18.65 0.20 19.19
CA ASN A 8 -18.06 1.46 19.59
C ASN A 8 -16.86 1.19 20.51
N ILE A 9 -15.75 0.74 19.92
CA ILE A 9 -14.50 0.55 20.65
C ILE A 9 -13.91 1.94 20.93
N PRO A 10 -13.68 2.32 22.22
CA PRO A 10 -13.05 3.59 22.55
C PRO A 10 -11.67 3.70 21.89
N ALA A 11 -11.38 4.86 21.29
CA ALA A 11 -10.12 5.09 20.57
C ALA A 11 -8.88 5.00 21.48
N ASP A 12 -9.06 5.16 22.79
CA ASP A 12 -8.06 5.11 23.84
C ASP A 12 -7.95 3.73 24.53
N ARG A 13 -8.71 2.72 24.06
CA ARG A 13 -8.62 1.36 24.62
C ARG A 13 -7.22 0.79 24.38
N VAL A 14 -6.55 0.46 25.47
CA VAL A 14 -5.27 -0.27 25.44
C VAL A 14 -5.54 -1.74 25.14
N LEU A 15 -4.84 -2.27 24.12
CA LEU A 15 -4.88 -3.69 23.76
C LEU A 15 -3.94 -4.51 24.64
N SER A 16 -4.35 -5.72 25.01
CA SER A 16 -3.40 -6.70 25.55
C SER A 16 -2.44 -7.19 24.46
N ALA A 17 -1.35 -7.86 24.87
CA ALA A 17 -0.42 -8.45 23.93
C ALA A 17 -1.08 -9.53 23.05
N GLU A 18 -1.95 -10.35 23.64
CA GLU A 18 -2.70 -11.40 22.96
C GLU A 18 -3.68 -10.82 21.93
N GLU A 19 -4.46 -9.79 22.32
CA GLU A 19 -5.39 -9.09 21.43
C GLU A 19 -4.64 -8.42 20.27
N GLY A 20 -3.46 -7.83 20.52
CA GLY A 20 -2.62 -7.25 19.49
C GLY A 20 -2.06 -8.27 18.50
N ILE A 21 -1.70 -9.48 18.97
CA ILE A 21 -1.23 -10.57 18.11
C ILE A 21 -2.38 -11.10 17.24
N GLU A 22 -3.56 -11.27 17.81
CA GLU A 22 -4.75 -11.72 17.08
C GLU A 22 -5.17 -10.71 16.01
N LEU A 23 -5.25 -9.42 16.37
CA LEU A 23 -5.54 -8.34 15.43
C LEU A 23 -4.48 -8.27 14.31
N LYS A 24 -3.20 -8.45 14.64
CA LYS A 24 -2.13 -8.52 13.64
C LYS A 24 -2.34 -9.70 12.70
N LYS A 25 -2.72 -10.88 13.19
CA LYS A 25 -3.01 -12.05 12.33
C LYS A 25 -4.23 -11.82 11.44
N GLU A 26 -5.29 -11.22 11.97
CA GLU A 26 -6.49 -10.87 11.18
C GLU A 26 -6.18 -9.85 10.08
N THR A 27 -5.30 -8.89 10.36
CA THR A 27 -4.86 -7.88 9.39
C THR A 27 -3.72 -8.37 8.49
N SER A 28 -3.06 -9.47 8.83
CA SER A 28 -2.02 -10.14 8.04
C SER A 28 -2.64 -10.82 6.82
N GLY A 29 -3.00 -10.03 5.82
CA GLY A 29 -3.76 -10.50 4.66
C GLY A 29 -4.71 -9.44 4.12
N VAL A 30 -5.01 -8.41 4.91
CA VAL A 30 -5.56 -7.15 4.39
C VAL A 30 -4.44 -6.52 3.58
N THR A 31 -4.40 -6.89 2.31
CA THR A 31 -3.53 -6.27 1.32
C THR A 31 -3.84 -4.78 1.42
N ALA A 32 -2.84 -3.95 1.74
CA ALA A 32 -3.02 -2.51 1.70
C ALA A 32 -3.67 -2.20 0.34
N GLY A 33 -4.88 -1.65 0.36
CA GLY A 33 -5.62 -1.39 -0.86
C GLY A 33 -4.70 -0.68 -1.84
N LYS A 34 -4.81 -1.02 -3.13
CA LYS A 34 -3.93 -0.43 -4.14
C LYS A 34 -3.92 1.08 -3.97
N THR A 35 -2.72 1.67 -3.91
CA THR A 35 -2.55 3.11 -3.71
C THR A 35 -1.43 3.63 -4.59
N TRP A 36 -1.47 4.92 -4.90
CA TRP A 36 -0.43 5.58 -5.66
C TRP A 36 0.82 5.72 -4.79
N ARG A 37 1.93 5.14 -5.24
CA ARG A 37 3.24 5.27 -4.61
C ARG A 37 4.20 5.94 -5.58
N TRP A 38 4.97 6.90 -5.07
CA TRP A 38 6.05 7.49 -5.84
C TRP A 38 7.19 6.48 -5.98
N MET A 39 7.66 6.28 -7.21
CA MET A 39 8.70 5.31 -7.55
C MET A 39 10.09 5.97 -7.70
N GLY A 40 10.14 7.24 -8.08
CA GLY A 40 11.38 7.99 -8.30
C GLY A 40 11.32 8.91 -9.52
N ASN A 41 12.49 9.47 -9.87
CA ASN A 41 12.70 10.25 -11.08
C ASN A 41 13.72 9.52 -11.96
N TYR A 42 13.32 9.20 -13.18
CA TYR A 42 14.10 8.34 -14.08
C TYR A 42 14.60 9.11 -15.30
N GLY A 43 15.66 8.62 -15.95
CA GLY A 43 16.12 9.17 -17.24
C GLY A 43 15.21 8.79 -18.41
N SER A 44 14.46 7.69 -18.26
CA SER A 44 13.54 7.19 -19.28
C SER A 44 12.37 6.40 -18.69
N PRO A 45 11.26 6.25 -19.43
CA PRO A 45 10.18 5.31 -19.07
C PRO A 45 10.65 3.86 -18.89
N GLN A 46 11.68 3.43 -19.62
CA GLN A 46 12.21 2.07 -19.57
C GLN A 46 12.90 1.76 -18.23
N ASP A 47 13.58 2.76 -17.65
CA ASP A 47 14.18 2.63 -16.32
C ASP A 47 13.11 2.47 -15.24
N ALA A 48 12.02 3.24 -15.35
CA ALA A 48 10.86 3.13 -14.45
C ALA A 48 10.22 1.75 -14.53
N ALA A 49 10.04 1.21 -15.74
CA ALA A 49 9.53 -0.15 -15.95
C ALA A 49 10.48 -1.22 -15.38
N THR A 50 11.80 -1.03 -15.51
CA THR A 50 12.79 -1.96 -14.95
C THR A 50 12.69 -2.01 -13.42
N VAL A 51 12.56 -0.87 -12.75
CA VAL A 51 12.41 -0.83 -11.29
C VAL A 51 11.06 -1.41 -10.84
N ALA A 52 9.97 -1.11 -11.54
CA ALA A 52 8.65 -1.67 -11.22
C ALA A 52 8.62 -3.22 -11.25
N ASN A 53 9.45 -3.82 -12.12
CA ASN A 53 9.56 -5.28 -12.27
C ASN A 53 10.70 -5.90 -11.44
N ALA A 54 11.53 -5.10 -10.76
CA ALA A 54 12.59 -5.61 -9.89
C ALA A 54 12.02 -6.27 -8.64
N ALA A 55 12.75 -7.22 -8.03
CA ALA A 55 12.27 -7.92 -6.84
C ALA A 55 12.31 -7.01 -5.58
N PRO A 56 11.24 -6.96 -4.76
CA PRO A 56 9.92 -7.56 -4.99
C PRO A 56 9.11 -6.78 -6.05
N PRO A 57 8.51 -7.47 -7.05
CA PRO A 57 7.83 -6.78 -8.14
C PRO A 57 6.61 -6.03 -7.63
N CYS A 58 6.33 -4.88 -8.22
CA CYS A 58 5.20 -4.03 -7.86
C CYS A 58 3.82 -4.59 -8.32
N LEU A 59 3.74 -5.88 -8.65
CA LEU A 59 2.53 -6.60 -9.11
C LEU A 59 1.80 -5.90 -10.28
N ALA A 60 0.59 -6.36 -10.61
CA ALA A 60 -0.23 -5.75 -11.64
C ALA A 60 -0.81 -4.41 -11.17
N GLY A 61 -0.35 -3.33 -11.80
CA GLY A 61 -0.71 -1.96 -11.44
C GLY A 61 -0.78 -1.01 -12.63
N GLU A 62 -1.13 0.24 -12.35
CA GLU A 62 -1.12 1.35 -13.31
C GLU A 62 0.13 2.22 -13.08
N VAL A 63 0.72 2.77 -14.15
CA VAL A 63 1.86 3.68 -14.06
C VAL A 63 1.51 5.04 -14.65
N MET A 64 1.80 6.10 -13.90
CA MET A 64 1.74 7.48 -14.37
C MET A 64 3.16 8.02 -14.52
N LEU A 65 3.47 8.52 -15.71
CA LEU A 65 4.73 9.17 -16.03
C LEU A 65 4.46 10.64 -16.31
N SER A 66 5.21 11.52 -15.64
CA SER A 66 5.28 12.93 -16.01
C SER A 66 6.60 13.19 -16.74
N PHE A 67 6.63 14.17 -17.63
CA PHE A 67 7.84 14.56 -18.35
C PHE A 67 8.14 16.02 -18.03
N ASN A 68 9.28 16.27 -17.37
CA ASN A 68 9.76 17.62 -17.11
C ASN A 68 11.26 17.70 -17.38
N GLY A 69 11.60 18.16 -18.59
CA GLY A 69 12.97 18.13 -19.10
C GLY A 69 13.48 16.70 -19.26
N ASN A 70 14.64 16.41 -18.68
CA ASN A 70 15.32 15.11 -18.82
C ASN A 70 14.98 14.11 -17.71
N LEU A 71 14.03 14.46 -16.84
CA LEU A 71 13.57 13.59 -15.76
C LEU A 71 12.13 13.15 -16.00
N VAL A 72 11.89 11.88 -15.69
CA VAL A 72 10.60 11.20 -15.79
C VAL A 72 10.17 10.77 -14.38
N PRO A 73 9.48 11.63 -13.61
CA PRO A 73 8.84 11.21 -12.38
C PRO A 73 7.82 10.10 -12.64
N ALA A 74 7.91 9.00 -11.90
CA ALA A 74 6.99 7.88 -12.02
C ALA A 74 6.22 7.62 -10.71
N TRP A 75 4.93 7.34 -10.86
CA TRP A 75 4.03 6.89 -9.80
C TRP A 75 3.40 5.57 -10.22
N MET A 76 3.26 4.62 -9.29
CA MET A 76 2.66 3.32 -9.57
C MET A 76 1.54 3.01 -8.57
N PHE A 77 0.44 2.46 -9.07
CA PHE A 77 -0.72 2.06 -8.29
C PHE A 77 -0.71 0.55 -8.06
N TYR A 78 -0.37 0.13 -6.84
CA TYR A 78 -0.27 -1.29 -6.45
C TYR A 78 -0.47 -1.51 -4.96
#